data_AF-A0A2C6AEX3-F1
#
_entry.id   AF-A0A2C6AEX3-F1
#
_cell.length_a   1.000
_cell.length_b   1.000
_cell.length_c   1.000
_cell.angle_alpha   90.00
_cell.angle_beta   90.00
_cell.angle_gamma   90.00
#
_symmetry.space_group_name_H-M   'P 1'
#
loop_
_entity.id
_entity.type
_entity.pdbx_description
1 polymer ?
#
loop_
_entity_poly.entity_id
_entity_poly.type
_entity_poly.pdbx_seq_one_letter_code
_entity_poly.pdbx_strand_id
1 'polypeptide(L)'
;MVANRIETLYIADPLGEATTSLWKAYGQTQRKTSTIYRSDVTIYESGELAEPRPRLSIKGLDLVLLSTDNRERVQIGEDTFFVETWKPDAKMMTSVNDLPVCNELPADLTPVFTRDDHEAFQLASSIFVLDSLEIINGLNLADLPSHLRAFVDWIKTEAENITQGRAPFVDVATLDRVRANPDLRNGLLKRVSKWNARGELVIRVGSNVKPILKQETDSLEFMFGGDDIMSRTYDEGLPGDVAVHLGQYLDCLAHNQSGLRILEVGGGTGSATRVILDAFRRAGGRDAVDGIAPIARYDFTDISAAFFEKAKSRFADWSDVVRCKTFDIEKDARQQGFEHGAYDIILASSVSSMKSALSASLPSLDNMRDN
;
A
#
# COMPACT_ATOMS: atom_id res chain seq x y z
N MET A 1 35.76 -18.02 -4.95
CA MET A 1 36.15 -17.55 -6.29
C MET A 1 36.85 -18.68 -7.02
N VAL A 2 36.66 -18.81 -8.33
CA VAL A 2 37.30 -19.84 -9.17
C VAL A 2 38.00 -19.21 -10.36
N ALA A 3 39.12 -19.80 -10.80
CA ALA A 3 39.79 -19.38 -12.01
C ALA A 3 38.92 -19.72 -13.22
N ASN A 4 38.52 -18.70 -13.97
CA ASN A 4 37.69 -18.85 -15.16
C ASN A 4 38.53 -18.78 -16.45
N ARG A 5 39.56 -17.93 -16.45
CA ARG A 5 40.44 -17.75 -17.61
C ARG A 5 41.84 -17.36 -17.15
N ILE A 6 42.85 -17.90 -17.84
CA ILE A 6 44.24 -17.45 -17.74
C ILE A 6 44.65 -16.97 -19.13
N GLU A 7 45.20 -15.77 -19.24
CA GLU A 7 45.71 -15.26 -20.52
C GLU A 7 47.06 -15.88 -20.85
N THR A 8 48.02 -15.81 -19.93
CA THR A 8 49.36 -16.35 -20.12
C THR A 8 49.84 -17.03 -18.84
N LEU A 9 50.34 -18.25 -18.99
CA LEU A 9 51.02 -19.00 -17.92
C LEU A 9 52.44 -19.34 -18.39
N TYR A 10 53.43 -18.96 -17.59
CA TYR A 10 54.83 -19.31 -17.77
C TYR A 10 55.32 -20.11 -16.58
N ILE A 11 56.01 -21.22 -16.85
CA ILE A 11 56.64 -22.08 -15.86
C ILE A 11 58.05 -22.41 -16.33
N ALA A 12 59.05 -22.08 -15.54
CA ALA A 12 60.45 -22.41 -15.83
C ALA A 12 60.78 -23.82 -15.30
N ASP A 13 61.18 -24.70 -16.21
CA ASP A 13 61.63 -26.08 -15.95
C ASP A 13 60.67 -26.92 -15.07
N PRO A 14 59.53 -27.36 -15.61
CA PRO A 14 58.50 -28.09 -14.86
C PRO A 14 58.91 -29.50 -14.41
N LEU A 15 60.11 -29.98 -14.77
CA LEU A 15 60.61 -31.34 -14.49
C LEU A 15 61.91 -31.35 -13.67
N GLY A 16 62.38 -30.20 -13.19
CA GLY A 16 63.56 -30.10 -12.33
C GLY A 16 63.37 -30.77 -10.96
N GLU A 17 64.48 -31.12 -10.29
CA GLU A 17 64.44 -31.68 -8.93
C GLU A 17 63.72 -30.74 -7.96
N ALA A 18 62.91 -31.31 -7.07
CA ALA A 18 62.18 -30.55 -6.06
C ALA A 18 63.16 -29.79 -5.15
N THR A 19 63.18 -28.46 -5.24
CA THR A 19 64.02 -27.63 -4.37
C THR A 19 63.32 -27.40 -3.03
N THR A 20 64.07 -27.52 -1.93
CA THR A 20 63.61 -27.20 -0.55
C THR A 20 63.71 -25.70 -0.25
N SER A 21 63.77 -24.86 -1.28
CA SER A 21 63.99 -23.42 -1.17
C SER A 21 62.71 -22.69 -0.78
N LEU A 22 62.87 -21.55 -0.10
CA LEU A 22 61.77 -20.63 0.18
C LEU A 22 61.36 -19.92 -1.12
N TRP A 23 60.07 -19.63 -1.30
CA TRP A 23 59.53 -18.98 -2.49
C TRP A 23 58.99 -17.59 -2.16
N LYS A 24 59.18 -16.63 -3.05
CA LYS A 24 58.60 -15.28 -2.95
C LYS A 24 57.59 -15.07 -4.06
N ALA A 25 56.36 -14.76 -3.70
CA ALA A 25 55.28 -14.46 -4.64
C ALA A 25 54.93 -12.97 -4.58
N TYR A 26 54.79 -12.36 -5.75
CA TYR A 26 54.31 -11.00 -5.93
C TYR A 26 53.02 -11.04 -6.75
N GLY A 27 52.00 -10.32 -6.31
CA GLY A 27 50.71 -10.32 -6.97
C GLY A 27 50.13 -8.92 -7.04
N GLN A 28 49.51 -8.59 -8.17
CA GLN A 28 48.66 -7.41 -8.32
C GLN A 28 47.26 -7.88 -8.69
N THR A 29 46.25 -7.40 -7.97
CA THR A 29 44.85 -7.75 -8.22
C THR A 29 44.03 -6.49 -8.41
N GLN A 30 43.20 -6.48 -9.44
CA GLN A 30 42.25 -5.40 -9.72
C GLN A 30 40.86 -5.97 -9.92
N ARG A 31 39.86 -5.31 -9.32
CA ARG A 31 38.45 -5.61 -9.57
C ARG A 31 38.07 -5.10 -10.97
N LYS A 32 37.62 -6.01 -11.85
CA LYS A 32 37.21 -5.70 -13.23
C LYS A 32 35.71 -5.47 -13.33
N THR A 33 34.92 -6.25 -12.59
CA THR A 33 33.45 -6.10 -12.48
C THR A 33 32.99 -6.42 -11.06
N SER A 34 31.68 -6.41 -10.81
CA SER A 34 31.12 -6.82 -9.51
C SER A 34 31.51 -8.24 -9.10
N THR A 35 31.70 -9.16 -10.07
CA THR A 35 31.93 -10.59 -9.86
C THR A 35 33.28 -11.10 -10.39
N ILE A 36 34.05 -10.27 -11.12
CA ILE A 36 35.31 -10.67 -11.76
C ILE A 36 36.48 -9.84 -11.22
N TYR A 37 37.51 -10.55 -10.78
CA TYR A 37 38.80 -9.98 -10.38
C TYR A 37 39.88 -10.45 -11.33
N ARG A 38 40.73 -9.54 -11.79
CA ARG A 38 41.86 -9.85 -12.64
C ARG A 38 43.14 -9.75 -11.82
N SER A 39 43.96 -10.80 -11.87
CA SER A 39 45.20 -10.87 -11.11
C SER A 39 46.39 -11.23 -12.00
N ASP A 40 47.52 -10.61 -11.71
CA ASP A 40 48.83 -11.00 -12.25
C ASP A 40 49.69 -11.46 -11.07
N VAL A 41 50.28 -12.65 -11.18
CA VAL A 41 51.06 -13.28 -10.11
C VAL A 41 52.39 -13.74 -10.66
N THR A 42 53.49 -13.41 -9.99
CA THR A 42 54.83 -13.86 -10.35
C THR A 42 55.55 -14.41 -9.13
N ILE A 43 56.11 -15.61 -9.27
CA ILE A 43 56.76 -16.35 -8.20
C ILE A 43 58.23 -16.57 -8.56
N TYR A 44 59.09 -16.27 -7.58
CA TYR A 44 60.54 -16.40 -7.64
C TYR A 44 60.99 -17.44 -6.60
N GLU A 45 62.03 -18.17 -6.93
CA GLU A 45 62.79 -18.95 -5.96
C GLU A 45 63.68 -18.00 -5.14
N SER A 46 63.69 -18.14 -3.81
CA SER A 46 64.46 -17.26 -2.94
C SER A 46 65.94 -17.68 -2.93
N GLY A 47 66.79 -16.86 -3.55
CA GLY A 47 68.24 -16.98 -3.54
C GLY A 47 68.91 -15.72 -4.12
N GLU A 48 70.14 -15.41 -3.70
CA GLU A 48 70.92 -14.28 -4.23
C GLU A 48 71.42 -14.59 -5.65
N LEU A 49 70.53 -14.47 -6.63
CA LEU A 49 70.92 -14.36 -8.04
C LEU A 49 71.05 -12.87 -8.38
N ALA A 50 72.14 -12.50 -9.05
CA ALA A 50 72.37 -11.13 -9.54
C ALA A 50 71.26 -10.64 -10.48
N GLU A 51 70.52 -11.57 -11.11
CA GLU A 51 69.31 -11.31 -11.89
C GLU A 51 68.22 -12.35 -11.51
N PRO A 52 67.21 -12.01 -10.69
CA PRO A 52 66.16 -12.95 -10.31
C PRO A 52 65.24 -13.24 -11.51
N ARG A 53 65.19 -14.52 -11.93
CA ARG A 53 64.27 -14.97 -12.99
C ARG A 53 63.00 -15.58 -12.38
N PRO A 54 61.80 -15.26 -12.88
CA PRO A 54 60.57 -15.84 -12.38
C PRO A 54 60.51 -17.32 -12.73
N ARG A 55 60.15 -18.15 -11.73
CA ARG A 55 59.92 -19.58 -11.92
C ARG A 55 58.49 -19.88 -12.37
N LEU A 56 57.55 -19.05 -11.93
CA LEU A 56 56.16 -19.10 -12.36
C LEU A 56 55.68 -17.67 -12.61
N SER A 57 54.97 -17.43 -13.71
CA SER A 57 54.29 -16.16 -13.93
C SER A 57 52.93 -16.42 -14.57
N ILE A 58 51.88 -15.91 -13.94
CA ILE A 58 50.51 -15.93 -14.41
C ILE A 58 50.13 -14.48 -14.72
N LYS A 59 49.80 -14.19 -15.97
CA LYS A 59 49.25 -12.90 -16.38
C LYS A 59 47.83 -13.07 -16.87
N GLY A 60 46.97 -12.11 -16.50
CA GLY A 60 45.56 -12.10 -16.87
C GLY A 60 44.76 -13.26 -16.30
N LEU A 61 44.94 -13.59 -15.02
CA LEU A 61 44.11 -14.55 -14.29
C LEU A 61 42.77 -13.90 -13.92
N ASP A 62 41.70 -14.23 -14.63
CA ASP A 62 40.34 -13.83 -14.30
C ASP A 62 39.76 -14.83 -13.28
N LEU A 63 39.54 -14.34 -12.06
CA LEU A 63 38.87 -15.05 -10.98
C LEU A 63 37.41 -14.61 -10.91
N VAL A 64 36.49 -15.57 -11.01
CA VAL A 64 35.05 -15.33 -10.94
C VAL A 64 34.53 -15.71 -9.56
N LEU A 65 33.74 -14.83 -8.98
CA LEU A 65 32.93 -15.14 -7.81
C LEU A 65 31.80 -16.05 -8.26
N LEU A 66 31.78 -17.29 -7.78
CA LEU A 66 30.65 -18.19 -8.00
C LEU A 66 29.46 -17.65 -7.21
N SER A 67 28.29 -17.64 -7.83
CA SER A 67 27.04 -17.45 -7.09
C SER A 67 26.91 -18.62 -6.11
N THR A 68 26.83 -18.31 -4.82
CA THR A 68 26.35 -19.28 -3.85
C THR A 68 24.86 -19.45 -4.10
N ASP A 69 24.48 -20.49 -4.84
CA ASP A 69 23.13 -21.02 -4.82
C ASP A 69 22.91 -21.62 -3.43
N ASN A 70 22.47 -20.78 -2.49
CA ASN A 70 21.67 -21.21 -1.37
C ASN A 70 21.07 -20.02 -0.64
N ARG A 71 19.83 -20.24 -0.17
CA ARG A 71 19.00 -19.40 0.68
C ARG A 71 19.58 -19.23 2.10
N GLU A 72 20.89 -19.10 2.22
CA GLU A 72 21.55 -18.61 3.40
C GLU A 72 22.22 -17.31 2.96
N ARG A 73 21.70 -16.19 3.45
CA ARG A 73 22.30 -14.87 3.29
C ARG A 73 23.77 -15.00 3.71
N VAL A 74 24.68 -15.12 2.74
CA VAL A 74 26.07 -14.80 2.98
C VAL A 74 26.04 -13.35 3.42
N GLN A 75 26.46 -13.12 4.65
CA GLN A 75 26.61 -11.81 5.29
C GLN A 75 27.72 -11.06 4.53
N ILE A 76 27.42 -10.64 3.29
CA ILE A 76 28.33 -9.87 2.44
C ILE A 76 28.14 -8.41 2.85
N GLY A 77 28.93 -8.02 3.84
CA GLY A 77 28.99 -6.68 4.39
C GLY A 77 28.86 -6.76 5.90
N GLU A 78 29.98 -6.70 6.62
CA GLU A 78 29.92 -5.96 7.89
C GLU A 78 29.44 -4.56 7.51
N ASP A 79 28.35 -4.10 8.10
CA ASP A 79 27.82 -2.75 7.87
C ASP A 79 28.90 -1.74 8.27
N THR A 80 29.69 -1.32 7.30
CA THR A 80 30.91 -0.52 7.52
C THR A 80 30.59 0.94 7.82
N PHE A 81 29.35 1.35 7.53
CA PHE A 81 28.84 2.69 7.76
C PHE A 81 27.36 2.60 8.12
N PHE A 82 26.94 3.38 9.11
CA PHE A 82 25.54 3.62 9.40
C PHE A 82 25.16 5.02 8.92
N VAL A 83 23.93 5.16 8.42
CA VAL A 83 23.32 6.46 8.15
C VAL A 83 22.32 6.71 9.26
N GLU A 84 22.59 7.70 10.08
CA GLU A 84 21.67 8.11 11.12
C GLU A 84 20.50 8.87 10.47
N THR A 85 19.31 8.29 10.56
CA THR A 85 18.07 8.88 10.06
C THR A 85 17.18 9.18 11.26
N TRP A 86 16.71 10.42 11.38
CA TRP A 86 15.78 10.83 12.42
C TRP A 86 14.40 11.05 11.82
N LYS A 87 13.35 10.49 12.45
CA LYS A 87 11.95 10.80 12.15
C LYS A 87 11.22 11.25 13.41
N PRO A 88 10.13 12.03 13.28
CA PRO A 88 9.33 12.41 14.44
C PRO A 88 8.71 11.18 15.11
N ASP A 89 8.58 11.21 16.43
CA ASP A 89 7.91 10.15 17.19
C ASP A 89 6.40 10.20 16.91
N ALA A 90 5.88 9.13 16.30
CA ALA A 90 4.46 8.99 15.99
C ALA A 90 3.54 9.14 17.22
N LYS A 91 4.04 8.86 18.44
CA LYS A 91 3.27 9.02 19.70
C LYS A 91 3.15 10.48 20.16
N MET A 92 4.02 11.36 19.68
CA MET A 92 4.00 12.80 20.03
C MET A 92 3.21 13.64 19.02
N MET A 93 2.79 13.04 17.90
CA MET A 93 2.01 13.74 16.88
C MET A 93 0.58 13.98 17.37
N THR A 94 0.11 15.22 17.20
CA THR A 94 -1.25 15.62 17.57
C THR A 94 -2.04 16.16 16.37
N SER A 95 -1.35 16.48 15.29
CA SER A 95 -1.91 17.01 14.06
C SER A 95 -1.26 16.36 12.84
N VAL A 96 -2.02 16.33 11.75
CA VAL A 96 -1.52 15.96 10.42
C VAL A 96 -0.37 16.85 9.94
N ASN A 97 -0.32 18.10 10.44
CA ASN A 97 0.74 19.05 10.12
C ASN A 97 2.09 18.68 10.78
N ASP A 98 2.07 17.77 11.76
CA ASP A 98 3.27 17.24 12.41
C ASP A 98 3.93 16.13 11.59
N LEU A 99 3.24 15.64 10.54
CA LEU A 99 3.75 14.57 9.68
C LEU A 99 4.86 15.10 8.76
N PRO A 100 5.95 14.33 8.57
CA PRO A 100 6.99 14.74 7.65
C PRO A 100 6.45 14.75 6.22
N VAL A 101 6.84 15.76 5.44
CA VAL A 101 6.51 15.81 4.01
C VAL A 101 7.25 14.67 3.30
N CYS A 102 6.51 13.64 2.88
CA CYS A 102 7.07 12.53 2.11
C CYS A 102 7.05 12.89 0.63
N ASN A 103 8.21 13.25 0.07
CA ASN A 103 8.37 13.43 -1.38
C ASN A 103 8.38 12.11 -2.17
N GLU A 104 8.31 10.96 -1.48
CA GLU A 104 8.47 9.61 -2.05
C GLU A 104 7.18 8.78 -2.04
N LEU A 105 6.03 9.38 -1.72
CA LEU A 105 4.77 8.66 -1.85
C LEU A 105 4.53 8.36 -3.34
N PRO A 106 4.31 7.09 -3.71
CA PRO A 106 4.17 6.74 -5.10
C PRO A 106 2.89 7.38 -5.65
N ALA A 107 2.99 7.94 -6.85
CA ALA A 107 1.95 8.78 -7.46
C ALA A 107 0.62 8.03 -7.68
N ASP A 108 0.63 6.70 -7.62
CA ASP A 108 -0.53 5.80 -7.72
C ASP A 108 -1.36 5.70 -6.43
N LEU A 109 -0.81 6.14 -5.28
CA LEU A 109 -1.56 6.34 -4.04
C LEU A 109 -2.28 7.70 -3.98
N THR A 110 -1.91 8.62 -4.87
CA THR A 110 -2.46 9.98 -4.96
C THR A 110 -2.93 10.26 -6.39
N PRO A 111 -4.06 9.72 -6.84
CA PRO A 111 -4.74 10.35 -7.95
C PRO A 111 -5.06 11.78 -7.51
N VAL A 112 -4.44 12.78 -8.16
CA VAL A 112 -4.65 14.20 -7.86
C VAL A 112 -6.10 14.52 -8.20
N PHE A 113 -6.96 14.43 -7.19
CA PHE A 113 -8.36 14.81 -7.31
C PHE A 113 -8.42 16.32 -7.12
N THR A 114 -8.60 17.05 -8.21
CA THR A 114 -8.53 18.50 -8.18
C THR A 114 -9.79 19.07 -7.54
N ARG A 115 -9.71 20.34 -7.13
CA ARG A 115 -10.89 21.09 -6.68
C ARG A 115 -11.99 21.10 -7.75
N ASP A 116 -11.62 21.24 -9.02
CA ASP A 116 -12.58 21.26 -10.13
C ASP A 116 -13.30 19.91 -10.29
N ASP A 117 -12.64 18.81 -9.94
CA ASP A 117 -13.25 17.48 -9.91
C ASP A 117 -14.23 17.36 -8.76
N HIS A 118 -13.88 17.85 -7.57
CA HIS A 118 -14.80 17.93 -6.44
C HIS A 118 -16.06 18.73 -6.79
N GLU A 119 -15.89 19.91 -7.38
CA GLU A 119 -17.00 20.76 -7.81
C GLU A 119 -17.87 20.07 -8.85
N ALA A 120 -17.27 19.36 -9.82
CA ALA A 120 -18.02 18.62 -10.84
C ALA A 120 -18.85 17.47 -10.25
N PHE A 121 -18.27 16.69 -9.33
CA PHE A 121 -18.95 15.58 -8.66
C PHE A 121 -20.07 16.08 -7.74
N GLN A 122 -19.83 17.16 -7.02
CA GLN A 122 -20.83 17.77 -6.14
C GLN A 122 -21.98 18.37 -6.93
N LEU A 123 -21.71 19.05 -8.05
CA LEU A 123 -22.74 19.55 -8.95
C LEU A 123 -23.58 18.40 -9.54
N ALA A 124 -22.94 17.33 -10.03
CA ALA A 124 -23.67 16.18 -10.58
C ALA A 124 -24.55 15.49 -9.52
N SER A 125 -24.03 15.29 -8.32
CA SER A 125 -24.78 14.71 -7.19
C SER A 125 -25.95 15.60 -6.77
N SER A 126 -25.74 16.92 -6.71
CA SER A 126 -26.78 17.89 -6.37
C SER A 126 -27.94 17.88 -7.36
N ILE A 127 -27.65 17.71 -8.67
CA ILE A 127 -28.69 17.55 -9.69
C ILE A 127 -29.56 16.33 -9.36
N PHE A 128 -28.96 15.17 -9.07
CA PHE A 128 -29.72 13.96 -8.74
C PHE A 128 -30.50 14.09 -7.44
N VAL A 129 -29.94 14.72 -6.40
CA VAL A 129 -30.65 14.99 -5.14
C VAL A 129 -31.90 15.84 -5.38
N LEU A 130 -31.77 16.95 -6.11
CA LEU A 130 -32.89 17.85 -6.38
C LEU A 130 -33.94 17.22 -7.31
N ASP A 131 -33.52 16.48 -8.34
CA ASP A 131 -34.44 15.78 -9.24
C ASP A 131 -35.18 14.63 -8.53
N SER A 132 -34.57 14.08 -7.47
CA SER A 132 -35.21 13.04 -6.65
C SER A 132 -36.39 13.57 -5.82
N LEU A 133 -36.44 14.87 -5.53
CA LEU A 133 -37.59 15.45 -4.81
C LEU A 133 -38.91 15.31 -5.59
N GLU A 134 -38.87 15.45 -6.91
CA GLU A 134 -40.05 15.25 -7.76
C GLU A 134 -40.57 13.82 -7.68
N ILE A 135 -39.65 12.85 -7.63
CA ILE A 135 -39.98 11.43 -7.46
C ILE A 135 -40.59 11.19 -6.09
N ILE A 136 -39.96 11.71 -5.03
CA ILE A 136 -40.38 11.56 -3.62
C ILE A 136 -41.79 12.11 -3.39
N ASN A 137 -42.14 13.25 -4.02
CA ASN A 137 -43.48 13.84 -3.90
C ASN A 137 -44.60 12.92 -4.42
N GLY A 138 -44.29 11.98 -5.32
CA GLY A 138 -45.22 11.01 -5.86
C GLY A 138 -45.25 9.67 -5.11
N LEU A 139 -44.45 9.49 -4.06
CA LEU A 139 -44.35 8.23 -3.31
C LEU A 139 -45.15 8.29 -2.01
N ASN A 140 -45.76 7.16 -1.64
CA ASN A 140 -46.26 6.96 -0.30
C ASN A 140 -45.11 6.51 0.62
N LEU A 141 -44.61 7.44 1.44
CA LEU A 141 -43.45 7.19 2.31
C LEU A 141 -43.70 6.11 3.37
N ALA A 142 -44.96 5.83 3.72
CA ALA A 142 -45.31 4.77 4.67
C ALA A 142 -44.99 3.37 4.13
N ASP A 143 -45.01 3.20 2.81
CA ASP A 143 -44.78 1.91 2.13
C ASP A 143 -43.29 1.61 1.91
N LEU A 144 -42.42 2.59 2.15
CA LEU A 144 -40.98 2.42 1.99
C LEU A 144 -40.38 1.68 3.19
N PRO A 145 -39.44 0.74 2.99
CA PRO A 145 -38.60 0.18 4.05
C PRO A 145 -37.89 1.28 4.88
N SER A 146 -37.54 0.96 6.13
CA SER A 146 -36.91 1.90 7.06
C SER A 146 -35.65 2.57 6.51
N HIS A 147 -34.79 1.81 5.83
CA HIS A 147 -33.56 2.33 5.23
C HIS A 147 -33.84 3.30 4.06
N LEU A 148 -34.86 3.04 3.23
CA LEU A 148 -35.26 3.96 2.16
C LEU A 148 -35.94 5.21 2.71
N ARG A 149 -36.70 5.13 3.80
CA ARG A 149 -37.22 6.32 4.49
C ARG A 149 -36.09 7.20 5.01
N ALA A 150 -35.09 6.61 5.66
CA ALA A 150 -33.91 7.34 6.11
C ALA A 150 -33.15 7.99 4.94
N PHE A 151 -33.05 7.30 3.80
CA PHE A 151 -32.46 7.86 2.59
C PHE A 151 -33.29 9.03 2.03
N VAL A 152 -34.62 8.95 2.03
CA VAL A 152 -35.51 10.05 1.65
C VAL A 152 -35.35 11.25 2.57
N ASP A 153 -35.28 11.04 3.89
CA ASP A 153 -35.06 12.10 4.87
C ASP A 153 -33.70 12.79 4.66
N TRP A 154 -32.67 11.99 4.34
CA TRP A 154 -31.36 12.52 3.94
C TRP A 154 -31.44 13.34 2.64
N ILE A 155 -32.12 12.86 1.59
CA ILE A 155 -32.31 13.60 0.33
C ILE A 155 -32.98 14.96 0.59
N LYS A 156 -34.02 15.00 1.42
CA LYS A 156 -34.72 16.26 1.76
C LYS A 156 -33.80 17.23 2.50
N THR A 157 -33.09 16.73 3.50
CA THR A 157 -32.12 17.53 4.27
C THR A 157 -31.02 18.08 3.36
N GLU A 158 -30.50 17.26 2.46
CA GLU A 158 -29.43 17.66 1.55
C GLU A 158 -29.93 18.66 0.50
N ALA A 159 -31.15 18.49 -0.01
CA ALA A 159 -31.77 19.46 -0.90
C ALA A 159 -31.95 20.84 -0.22
N GLU A 160 -32.33 20.87 1.06
CA GLU A 160 -32.37 22.11 1.84
C GLU A 160 -30.98 22.73 1.98
N ASN A 161 -29.94 21.94 2.27
CA ASN A 161 -28.57 22.44 2.33
C ASN A 161 -28.09 23.02 1.00
N ILE A 162 -28.38 22.34 -0.11
CA ILE A 162 -28.01 22.78 -1.47
C ILE A 162 -28.72 24.10 -1.80
N THR A 163 -30.05 24.17 -1.63
CA THR A 163 -30.84 25.35 -1.99
C THR A 163 -30.53 26.57 -1.12
N GLN A 164 -30.05 26.36 0.11
CA GLN A 164 -29.62 27.42 1.02
C GLN A 164 -28.14 27.81 0.83
N GLY A 165 -27.44 27.25 -0.16
CA GLY A 165 -26.03 27.53 -0.44
C GLY A 165 -25.07 27.05 0.65
N ARG A 166 -25.47 26.03 1.42
CA ARG A 166 -24.65 25.42 2.49
C ARG A 166 -23.88 24.19 2.01
N ALA A 167 -24.23 23.64 0.85
CA ALA A 167 -23.53 22.51 0.27
C ALA A 167 -22.08 22.90 -0.12
N PRO A 168 -21.07 22.14 0.34
CA PRO A 168 -19.68 22.45 0.04
C PRO A 168 -19.38 22.26 -1.45
N PHE A 169 -18.59 23.15 -2.03
CA PHE A 169 -18.17 23.10 -3.44
C PHE A 169 -19.33 23.17 -4.46
N VAL A 170 -20.49 23.69 -4.06
CA VAL A 170 -21.65 23.91 -4.94
C VAL A 170 -21.99 25.39 -5.00
N ASP A 171 -21.78 26.01 -6.15
CA ASP A 171 -22.31 27.34 -6.44
C ASP A 171 -23.76 27.23 -6.96
N VAL A 172 -24.72 27.79 -6.21
CA VAL A 172 -26.16 27.67 -6.51
C VAL A 172 -26.50 28.28 -7.86
N ALA A 173 -25.89 29.41 -8.23
CA ALA A 173 -26.13 30.05 -9.52
C ALA A 173 -25.66 29.16 -10.68
N THR A 174 -24.51 28.51 -10.53
CA THR A 174 -24.01 27.53 -11.49
C THR A 174 -24.90 26.29 -11.56
N LEU A 175 -25.35 25.77 -10.42
CA LEU A 175 -26.26 24.63 -10.35
C LEU A 175 -27.57 24.93 -11.10
N ASP A 176 -28.21 26.06 -10.82
CA ASP A 176 -29.45 26.48 -11.48
C ASP A 176 -29.26 26.62 -12.99
N ARG A 177 -28.15 27.24 -13.43
CA ARG A 177 -27.79 27.37 -14.85
C ARG A 177 -27.62 26.00 -15.51
N VAL A 178 -26.95 25.05 -14.86
CA VAL A 178 -26.72 23.71 -15.40
C VAL A 178 -28.03 22.91 -15.43
N ARG A 179 -28.87 23.00 -14.39
CA ARG A 179 -30.19 22.33 -14.35
C ARG A 179 -31.15 22.85 -15.41
N ALA A 180 -31.13 24.17 -15.67
CA ALA A 180 -31.99 24.79 -16.67
C ALA A 180 -31.57 24.52 -18.13
N ASN A 181 -30.34 24.05 -18.37
CA ASN A 181 -29.80 23.83 -19.71
C ASN A 181 -29.44 22.34 -19.94
N PRO A 182 -30.21 21.60 -20.75
CA PRO A 182 -29.96 20.18 -21.03
C PRO A 182 -28.56 19.88 -21.59
N ASP A 183 -27.98 20.76 -22.41
CA ASP A 183 -26.66 20.55 -22.99
C ASP A 183 -25.56 20.68 -21.94
N LEU A 184 -25.66 21.70 -21.06
CA LEU A 184 -24.73 21.86 -19.94
C LEU A 184 -24.84 20.69 -18.96
N ARG A 185 -26.07 20.27 -18.64
CA ARG A 185 -26.33 19.10 -17.80
C ARG A 185 -25.69 17.85 -18.40
N ASN A 186 -26.02 17.52 -19.65
CA ASN A 186 -25.52 16.32 -20.30
C ASN A 186 -24.00 16.35 -20.46
N GLY A 187 -23.42 17.52 -20.76
CA GLY A 187 -21.98 17.73 -20.80
C GLY A 187 -21.30 17.47 -19.45
N LEU A 188 -21.87 17.97 -18.34
CA LEU A 188 -21.38 17.72 -17.00
C LEU A 188 -21.43 16.23 -16.65
N LEU A 189 -22.60 15.59 -16.80
CA LEU A 189 -22.77 14.18 -16.43
C LEU A 189 -21.86 13.27 -17.26
N LYS A 190 -21.69 13.55 -18.55
CA LYS A 190 -20.77 12.81 -19.43
C LYS A 190 -19.30 13.00 -19.05
N ARG A 191 -18.92 14.19 -18.57
CA ARG A 191 -17.57 14.45 -18.09
C ARG A 191 -17.31 13.69 -16.79
N VAL A 192 -18.23 13.76 -15.83
CA VAL A 192 -18.11 13.06 -14.54
C VAL A 192 -18.09 11.54 -14.73
N SER A 193 -18.94 10.97 -15.60
CA SER A 193 -18.96 9.52 -15.83
C SER A 193 -17.69 8.96 -16.45
N LYS A 194 -16.88 9.79 -17.10
CA LYS A 194 -15.62 9.40 -17.74
C LYS A 194 -14.38 9.73 -16.92
N TRP A 195 -14.56 10.43 -15.79
CA TRP A 195 -13.44 10.90 -14.99
C TRP A 195 -12.69 9.74 -14.36
N ASN A 196 -13.43 8.93 -13.59
CA ASN A 196 -12.93 7.76 -12.90
C ASN A 196 -14.13 6.85 -12.52
N ALA A 197 -13.87 5.71 -11.91
CA ALA A 197 -14.90 4.76 -11.48
C ALA A 197 -15.86 5.34 -10.44
N ARG A 198 -15.40 6.19 -9.51
CA ARG A 198 -16.30 6.90 -8.59
C ARG A 198 -17.29 7.80 -9.34
N GLY A 199 -16.83 8.52 -10.36
CA GLY A 199 -17.67 9.41 -11.17
C GLY A 199 -18.67 8.63 -11.99
N GLU A 200 -18.22 7.53 -12.60
CA GLU A 200 -19.08 6.57 -13.25
C GLU A 200 -20.17 6.04 -12.30
N LEU A 201 -19.81 5.71 -11.06
CA LEU A 201 -20.72 5.18 -10.05
C LEU A 201 -21.78 6.22 -9.65
N VAL A 202 -21.36 7.48 -9.43
CA VAL A 202 -22.28 8.59 -9.13
C VAL A 202 -23.32 8.74 -10.23
N ILE A 203 -22.90 8.74 -11.51
CA ILE A 203 -23.82 8.86 -12.63
C ILE A 203 -24.72 7.64 -12.75
N ARG A 204 -24.18 6.43 -12.54
CA ARG A 204 -24.93 5.18 -12.63
C ARG A 204 -26.03 5.08 -11.58
N VAL A 205 -25.68 5.28 -10.30
CA VAL A 205 -26.65 5.24 -9.20
C VAL A 205 -27.61 6.43 -9.30
N GLY A 206 -27.08 7.63 -9.54
CA GLY A 206 -27.86 8.86 -9.68
C GLY A 206 -28.94 8.79 -10.77
N SER A 207 -28.60 8.22 -11.93
CA SER A 207 -29.55 8.04 -13.03
C SER A 207 -30.63 6.98 -12.75
N ASN A 208 -30.44 6.15 -11.72
CA ASN A 208 -31.33 5.06 -11.35
C ASN A 208 -31.96 5.23 -9.95
N VAL A 209 -31.91 6.43 -9.36
CA VAL A 209 -32.56 6.70 -8.06
C VAL A 209 -34.07 6.44 -8.12
N LYS A 210 -34.71 6.71 -9.27
CA LYS A 210 -36.16 6.47 -9.46
C LYS A 210 -36.59 5.02 -9.26
N PRO A 211 -36.07 4.03 -10.02
CA PRO A 211 -36.43 2.63 -9.80
C PRO A 211 -36.00 2.13 -8.41
N ILE A 212 -34.91 2.64 -7.83
CA ILE A 212 -34.49 2.31 -6.45
C ILE A 212 -35.54 2.75 -5.43
N LEU A 213 -35.97 4.02 -5.46
CA LEU A 213 -36.98 4.54 -4.53
C LEU A 213 -38.34 3.90 -4.72
N LYS A 214 -38.65 3.45 -5.94
CA LYS A 214 -39.87 2.69 -6.24
C LYS A 214 -39.79 1.20 -5.90
N GLN A 215 -38.63 0.72 -5.41
CA GLN A 215 -38.38 -0.70 -5.13
C GLN A 215 -38.54 -1.59 -6.37
N GLU A 216 -38.37 -1.02 -7.57
CA GLU A 216 -38.38 -1.75 -8.84
C GLU A 216 -37.03 -2.46 -9.06
N THR A 217 -35.94 -1.98 -8.44
CA THR A 217 -34.60 -2.56 -8.55
C THR A 217 -33.78 -2.25 -7.29
N ASP A 218 -33.01 -3.24 -6.81
CA ASP A 218 -32.11 -3.07 -5.68
C ASP A 218 -30.90 -2.19 -6.06
N SER A 219 -30.51 -1.25 -5.21
CA SER A 219 -29.31 -0.43 -5.42
C SER A 219 -28.03 -1.25 -5.58
N LEU A 220 -27.93 -2.38 -4.89
CA LEU A 220 -26.79 -3.29 -4.98
C LEU A 220 -26.67 -3.92 -6.36
N GLU A 221 -27.76 -4.07 -7.11
CA GLU A 221 -27.69 -4.57 -8.49
C GLU A 221 -26.90 -3.61 -9.39
N PHE A 222 -27.11 -2.30 -9.24
CA PHE A 222 -26.36 -1.29 -9.99
C PHE A 222 -24.88 -1.17 -9.58
N MET A 223 -24.57 -1.58 -8.35
CA MET A 223 -23.22 -1.51 -7.78
C MET A 223 -22.44 -2.82 -8.05
N PHE A 224 -23.08 -3.98 -7.90
CA PHE A 224 -22.41 -5.28 -7.87
C PHE A 224 -22.91 -6.28 -8.93
N GLY A 225 -24.02 -6.01 -9.61
CA GLY A 225 -24.69 -7.00 -10.46
C GLY A 225 -24.14 -7.11 -11.90
N GLY A 226 -23.61 -6.02 -12.47
CA GLY A 226 -23.33 -5.96 -13.91
C GLY A 226 -21.86 -6.01 -14.33
N ASP A 227 -20.97 -5.34 -13.60
CA ASP A 227 -19.56 -5.16 -13.98
C ASP A 227 -18.66 -4.95 -12.76
N ASP A 228 -17.39 -4.59 -12.99
CA ASP A 228 -16.37 -4.40 -11.96
C ASP A 228 -16.35 -2.98 -11.35
N ILE A 229 -17.41 -2.16 -11.54
CA ILE A 229 -17.39 -0.74 -11.13
C ILE A 229 -17.03 -0.53 -9.66
N MET A 230 -17.56 -1.38 -8.76
CA MET A 230 -17.24 -1.28 -7.35
C MET A 230 -15.80 -1.67 -7.09
N SER A 231 -15.28 -2.72 -7.76
CA SER A 231 -13.86 -3.05 -7.70
C SER A 231 -13.00 -1.84 -8.05
N ARG A 232 -13.25 -1.22 -9.22
CA ARG A 232 -12.50 -0.06 -9.68
C ARG A 232 -12.64 1.13 -8.74
N THR A 233 -13.85 1.39 -8.24
CA THR A 233 -14.13 2.44 -7.26
C THR A 233 -13.33 2.26 -5.97
N TYR A 234 -13.19 1.03 -5.50
CA TYR A 234 -12.37 0.70 -4.34
C TYR A 234 -10.87 0.75 -4.65
N ASP A 235 -10.46 0.36 -5.86
CA ASP A 235 -9.06 0.37 -6.30
C ASP A 235 -8.51 1.81 -6.44
N GLU A 236 -9.39 2.80 -6.60
CA GLU A 236 -9.04 4.23 -6.47
C GLU A 236 -8.58 4.64 -5.06
N GLY A 237 -8.64 3.74 -4.08
CA GLY A 237 -8.05 3.94 -2.76
C GLY A 237 -8.97 4.69 -1.78
N LEU A 238 -8.37 5.30 -0.77
CA LEU A 238 -9.08 6.07 0.25
C LEU A 238 -9.45 7.47 -0.29
N PRO A 239 -10.49 8.13 0.25
CA PRO A 239 -10.84 9.48 -0.15
C PRO A 239 -9.83 10.51 0.37
N GLY A 240 -9.56 11.55 -0.44
CA GLY A 240 -8.67 12.66 -0.09
C GLY A 240 -7.25 12.21 0.26
N ASP A 241 -6.60 12.97 1.14
CA ASP A 241 -5.21 12.73 1.56
C ASP A 241 -5.09 11.70 2.70
N VAL A 242 -6.14 10.95 3.01
CA VAL A 242 -6.12 9.98 4.12
C VAL A 242 -5.04 8.92 3.90
N ALA A 243 -4.91 8.41 2.67
CA ALA A 243 -3.88 7.43 2.35
C ALA A 243 -2.45 7.98 2.54
N VAL A 244 -2.25 9.24 2.16
CA VAL A 244 -0.98 9.97 2.31
C VAL A 244 -0.62 10.09 3.78
N HIS A 245 -1.52 10.66 4.58
CA HIS A 245 -1.29 10.91 6.00
C HIS A 245 -1.14 9.61 6.79
N LEU A 246 -1.95 8.60 6.50
CA LEU A 246 -1.82 7.26 7.10
C LEU A 246 -0.46 6.66 6.74
N GLY A 247 -0.03 6.76 5.49
CA GLY A 247 1.27 6.27 5.05
C GLY A 247 2.44 6.95 5.76
N GLN A 248 2.39 8.28 5.92
CA GLN A 248 3.42 9.05 6.64
C GLN A 248 3.45 8.70 8.14
N TYR A 249 2.28 8.55 8.75
CA TYR A 249 2.17 8.17 10.15
C TYR A 249 2.78 6.79 10.40
N LEU A 250 2.42 5.81 9.57
CA LEU A 250 2.93 4.44 9.67
C LEU A 250 4.42 4.36 9.38
N ASP A 251 4.93 5.19 8.47
CA ASP A 251 6.36 5.29 8.18
C ASP A 251 7.18 5.83 9.38
N CYS A 252 6.61 6.77 10.14
CA CYS A 252 7.20 7.24 11.39
C CYS A 252 7.11 6.18 12.50
N LEU A 253 5.98 5.48 12.58
CA LEU A 253 5.76 4.42 13.57
C LEU A 253 6.72 3.25 13.35
N ALA A 254 6.86 2.80 12.11
CA ALA A 254 7.75 1.70 11.70
C ALA A 254 9.24 2.03 11.91
N HIS A 255 9.60 3.32 12.02
CA HIS A 255 10.97 3.73 12.27
C HIS A 255 11.44 3.44 13.69
N ASN A 256 10.53 3.46 14.67
CA ASN A 256 10.84 3.20 16.08
C ASN A 256 10.25 1.86 16.60
N GLN A 257 9.41 1.20 15.81
CA GLN A 257 8.76 -0.04 16.20
C GLN A 257 8.85 -1.09 15.08
N SER A 258 9.22 -2.31 15.45
CA SER A 258 9.27 -3.48 14.57
C SER A 258 8.48 -4.63 15.17
N GLY A 259 8.18 -5.66 14.36
CA GLY A 259 7.40 -6.82 14.81
C GLY A 259 5.94 -6.51 15.19
N LEU A 260 5.34 -5.49 14.58
CA LEU A 260 3.99 -5.05 14.93
C LEU A 260 2.93 -6.11 14.59
N ARG A 261 1.96 -6.27 15.49
CA ARG A 261 0.76 -7.09 15.34
C ARG A 261 -0.43 -6.16 15.05
N ILE A 262 -0.95 -6.25 13.84
CA ILE A 262 -1.96 -5.32 13.31
C ILE A 262 -3.29 -6.07 13.14
N LEU A 263 -4.38 -5.48 13.61
CA LEU A 263 -5.74 -5.90 13.33
C LEU A 263 -6.43 -4.84 12.47
N GLU A 264 -6.84 -5.19 11.25
CA GLU A 264 -7.70 -4.34 10.44
C GLU A 264 -9.15 -4.82 10.53
N VAL A 265 -10.04 -3.94 11.00
CA VAL A 265 -11.48 -4.15 11.12
C VAL A 265 -12.20 -3.48 9.94
N GLY A 266 -12.94 -4.28 9.19
CA GLY A 266 -13.66 -3.82 8.00
C GLY A 266 -12.74 -3.63 6.80
N GLY A 267 -11.78 -4.56 6.61
CA GLY A 267 -10.81 -4.50 5.53
C GLY A 267 -11.44 -4.54 4.15
N GLY A 268 -12.65 -5.11 4.01
CA GLY A 268 -13.48 -5.04 2.81
C GLY A 268 -12.69 -5.40 1.55
N THR A 269 -12.52 -4.43 0.67
CA THR A 269 -11.85 -4.61 -0.63
C THR A 269 -10.31 -4.49 -0.59
N GLY A 270 -9.75 -4.21 0.58
CA GLY A 270 -8.31 -4.07 0.80
C GLY A 270 -7.74 -2.70 0.42
N SER A 271 -8.57 -1.69 0.20
CA SER A 271 -8.12 -0.35 -0.19
C SER A 271 -7.20 0.28 0.85
N ALA A 272 -7.56 0.20 2.14
CA ALA A 272 -6.72 0.68 3.25
C ALA A 272 -5.52 -0.25 3.48
N THR A 273 -5.74 -1.57 3.48
CA THR A 273 -4.69 -2.60 3.60
C THR A 273 -3.53 -2.34 2.65
N ARG A 274 -3.81 -2.01 1.38
CA ARG A 274 -2.78 -1.67 0.40
C ARG A 274 -1.90 -0.51 0.87
N VAL A 275 -2.52 0.60 1.28
CA VAL A 275 -1.80 1.80 1.76
C VAL A 275 -0.90 1.45 2.94
N ILE A 276 -1.42 0.65 3.88
CA ILE A 276 -0.72 0.25 5.10
C ILE A 276 0.49 -0.63 4.76
N LEU A 277 0.27 -1.71 4.00
CA LEU A 277 1.33 -2.62 3.60
C LEU A 277 2.40 -1.93 2.76
N ASP A 278 2.02 -1.02 1.86
CA ASP A 278 2.99 -0.24 1.08
C ASP A 278 3.78 0.75 1.94
N ALA A 279 3.20 1.32 3.01
CA ALA A 279 3.93 2.14 3.96
C ALA A 279 5.00 1.33 4.71
N PHE A 280 4.64 0.16 5.23
CA PHE A 280 5.61 -0.74 5.87
C PHE A 280 6.65 -1.30 4.89
N ARG A 281 6.29 -1.46 3.61
CA ARG A 281 7.25 -1.80 2.56
C ARG A 281 8.34 -0.75 2.40
N ARG A 282 7.98 0.54 2.43
CA ARG A 282 8.93 1.66 2.31
C ARG A 282 9.81 1.81 3.55
N ALA A 283 9.28 1.54 4.74
CA ALA A 283 10.00 1.67 6.00
C ALA A 283 11.05 0.57 6.27
N GLY A 284 11.40 -0.27 5.27
CA GLY A 284 12.37 -1.36 5.41
C GLY A 284 11.87 -2.71 4.90
N GLY A 285 10.59 -2.83 4.55
CA GLY A 285 10.04 -4.03 3.89
C GLY A 285 10.29 -5.33 4.68
N ARG A 286 10.51 -6.44 3.97
CA ARG A 286 10.91 -7.73 4.58
C ARG A 286 12.38 -7.75 5.02
N ASP A 287 13.17 -6.80 4.51
CA ASP A 287 14.60 -6.72 4.71
C ASP A 287 14.89 -5.72 5.85
N ALA A 288 14.57 -6.18 7.05
CA ALA A 288 14.77 -5.44 8.27
C ALA A 288 16.22 -4.99 8.49
N VAL A 289 16.36 -3.79 9.06
CA VAL A 289 17.48 -3.46 9.95
C VAL A 289 17.47 -4.51 11.07
N ASP A 290 18.57 -5.24 11.27
CA ASP A 290 18.73 -6.28 12.30
C ASP A 290 17.90 -7.57 12.15
N GLY A 291 17.24 -7.81 11.01
CA GLY A 291 16.58 -9.09 10.71
C GLY A 291 15.14 -9.29 11.26
N ILE A 292 14.52 -8.26 11.85
CA ILE A 292 13.12 -8.28 12.33
C ILE A 292 12.21 -7.43 11.43
N ALA A 293 11.31 -8.08 10.68
CA ALA A 293 10.38 -7.37 9.81
C ALA A 293 9.51 -6.34 10.59
N PRO A 294 9.14 -5.20 9.99
CA PRO A 294 8.30 -4.19 10.64
C PRO A 294 6.94 -4.72 11.12
N ILE A 295 6.37 -5.70 10.40
CA ILE A 295 5.11 -6.36 10.75
C ILE A 295 5.37 -7.83 11.06
N ALA A 296 4.98 -8.29 12.24
CA ALA A 296 4.99 -9.71 12.60
C ALA A 296 3.70 -10.43 12.18
N ARG A 297 2.56 -9.74 12.26
CA ARG A 297 1.24 -10.30 11.93
C ARG A 297 0.29 -9.20 11.47
N TYR A 298 -0.48 -9.49 10.43
CA TYR A 298 -1.55 -8.61 9.94
C TYR A 298 -2.85 -9.42 9.82
N ASP A 299 -3.79 -9.20 10.73
CA ASP A 299 -5.12 -9.80 10.64
C ASP A 299 -6.05 -8.90 9.83
N PHE A 300 -6.28 -9.29 8.60
CA PHE A 300 -7.27 -8.71 7.70
C PHE A 300 -8.65 -9.26 8.06
N THR A 301 -9.54 -8.41 8.57
CA THR A 301 -10.86 -8.86 9.05
C THR A 301 -12.03 -8.08 8.47
N ASP A 302 -13.14 -8.78 8.31
CA ASP A 302 -14.42 -8.24 7.86
C ASP A 302 -15.57 -9.07 8.44
N ILE A 303 -16.79 -8.52 8.47
CA ILE A 303 -17.97 -9.27 8.94
C ILE A 303 -18.27 -10.47 8.02
N SER A 304 -17.88 -10.36 6.75
CA SER A 304 -18.09 -11.40 5.73
C SER A 304 -16.77 -11.85 5.10
N ALA A 305 -16.68 -13.14 4.77
CA ALA A 305 -15.54 -13.70 4.03
C ALA A 305 -15.53 -13.34 2.53
N ALA A 306 -16.53 -12.57 2.05
CA ALA A 306 -16.75 -12.29 0.63
C ALA A 306 -15.51 -11.74 -0.11
N PHE A 307 -14.64 -11.01 0.58
CA PHE A 307 -13.46 -10.40 -0.02
C PHE A 307 -12.15 -11.16 0.21
N PHE A 308 -12.15 -12.27 0.97
CA PHE A 308 -10.91 -12.91 1.41
C PHE A 308 -10.10 -13.53 0.27
N GLU A 309 -10.75 -14.18 -0.70
CA GLU A 309 -10.02 -14.76 -1.84
C GLU A 309 -9.35 -13.67 -2.68
N LYS A 310 -10.04 -12.55 -2.89
CA LYS A 310 -9.47 -11.39 -3.58
C LYS A 310 -8.33 -10.77 -2.77
N ALA A 311 -8.48 -10.63 -1.46
CA ALA A 311 -7.45 -10.10 -0.56
C ALA A 311 -6.20 -10.99 -0.56
N LYS A 312 -6.34 -12.32 -0.45
CA LYS A 312 -5.22 -13.27 -0.53
C LYS A 312 -4.48 -13.17 -1.86
N SER A 313 -5.21 -13.04 -2.97
CA SER A 313 -4.58 -12.86 -4.29
C SER A 313 -3.87 -11.51 -4.39
N ARG A 314 -4.48 -10.43 -3.88
CA ARG A 314 -3.96 -9.07 -3.95
C ARG A 314 -2.71 -8.88 -3.08
N PHE A 315 -2.66 -9.55 -1.93
CA PHE A 315 -1.59 -9.46 -0.95
C PHE A 315 -0.78 -10.75 -0.86
N ALA A 316 -0.66 -11.48 -1.97
CA ALA A 316 0.13 -12.73 -2.03
C ALA A 316 1.59 -12.52 -1.61
N ASP A 317 2.15 -11.35 -1.95
CA ASP A 317 3.47 -10.87 -1.53
C ASP A 317 3.60 -10.64 -0.02
N TRP A 318 2.52 -10.82 0.74
CA TRP A 318 2.47 -10.71 2.21
C TRP A 318 1.82 -11.95 2.84
N SER A 319 1.73 -13.07 2.11
CA SER A 319 1.00 -14.29 2.53
C SER A 319 1.51 -14.95 3.82
N ASP A 320 2.74 -14.68 4.23
CA ASP A 320 3.34 -15.10 5.50
C ASP A 320 2.93 -14.23 6.69
N VAL A 321 2.48 -13.00 6.43
CA VAL A 321 2.12 -12.00 7.45
C VAL A 321 0.61 -11.77 7.51
N VAL A 322 -0.05 -11.68 6.36
CA VAL A 322 -1.47 -11.35 6.21
C VAL A 322 -2.34 -12.59 6.39
N ARG A 323 -3.26 -12.53 7.35
CA ARG A 323 -4.21 -13.58 7.69
C ARG A 323 -5.63 -13.04 7.54
N CYS A 324 -6.46 -13.71 6.76
CA CYS A 324 -7.86 -13.36 6.62
C CYS A 324 -8.71 -14.08 7.68
N LYS A 325 -9.54 -13.36 8.42
CA LYS A 325 -10.44 -13.94 9.43
C LYS A 325 -11.70 -13.09 9.57
N THR A 326 -12.87 -13.72 9.73
CA THR A 326 -14.10 -12.96 9.97
C THR A 326 -14.08 -12.33 11.36
N PHE A 327 -14.54 -11.09 11.45
CA PHE A 327 -14.69 -10.38 12.71
C PHE A 327 -15.88 -9.45 12.67
N ASP A 328 -16.82 -9.69 13.59
CA ASP A 328 -17.96 -8.84 13.86
C ASP A 328 -17.66 -8.02 15.11
N ILE A 329 -17.38 -6.73 14.91
CA ILE A 329 -17.03 -5.79 15.98
C ILE A 329 -18.16 -5.58 16.99
N GLU A 330 -19.41 -5.89 16.62
CA GLU A 330 -20.57 -5.78 17.52
C GLU A 330 -20.65 -6.93 18.52
N LYS A 331 -19.83 -7.96 18.37
CA LYS A 331 -19.79 -9.15 19.23
C LYS A 331 -18.49 -9.20 20.03
N ASP A 332 -18.50 -10.00 21.10
CA ASP A 332 -17.32 -10.23 21.92
C ASP A 332 -16.16 -10.82 21.09
N ALA A 333 -14.98 -10.23 21.21
CA ALA A 333 -13.82 -10.61 20.42
C ALA A 333 -13.25 -11.98 20.81
N ARG A 334 -13.25 -12.31 22.11
CA ARG A 334 -12.77 -13.61 22.62
C ARG A 334 -13.62 -14.76 22.14
N GLN A 335 -14.94 -14.58 22.10
CA GLN A 335 -15.88 -15.56 21.54
C GLN A 335 -15.64 -15.82 20.04
N GLN A 336 -15.05 -14.86 19.34
CA GLN A 336 -14.66 -14.98 17.93
C GLN A 336 -13.21 -15.46 17.75
N GLY A 337 -12.53 -15.84 18.83
CA GLY A 337 -11.17 -16.36 18.83
C GLY A 337 -10.08 -15.29 18.65
N PHE A 338 -10.36 -14.05 19.04
CA PHE A 338 -9.35 -12.99 19.16
C PHE A 338 -8.89 -12.87 20.61
N GLU A 339 -7.60 -12.64 20.81
CA GLU A 339 -7.01 -12.53 22.14
C GLU A 339 -6.93 -11.07 22.58
N HIS A 340 -7.14 -10.84 23.89
CA HIS A 340 -6.97 -9.53 24.49
C HIS A 340 -5.47 -9.19 24.61
N GLY A 341 -5.10 -7.92 24.44
CA GLY A 341 -3.69 -7.48 24.48
C GLY A 341 -2.81 -8.07 23.36
N ALA A 342 -3.41 -8.59 22.29
CA ALA A 342 -2.68 -9.31 21.25
C ALA A 342 -2.24 -8.44 20.07
N TYR A 343 -2.70 -7.18 20.00
CA TYR A 343 -2.44 -6.28 18.90
C TYR A 343 -1.79 -4.98 19.37
N ASP A 344 -0.81 -4.52 18.62
CA ASP A 344 -0.15 -3.25 18.85
C ASP A 344 -0.90 -2.11 18.14
N ILE A 345 -1.55 -2.44 17.00
CA ILE A 345 -2.34 -1.50 16.19
C ILE A 345 -3.67 -2.13 15.82
N ILE A 346 -4.76 -1.38 16.02
CA ILE A 346 -6.09 -1.71 15.52
C ILE A 346 -6.53 -0.60 14.56
N LEU A 347 -6.84 -0.95 13.31
CA LEU A 347 -7.24 -0.04 12.24
C LEU A 347 -8.69 -0.31 11.86
N ALA A 348 -9.50 0.74 11.84
CA ALA A 348 -10.92 0.68 11.48
C ALA A 348 -11.13 1.35 10.12
N SER A 349 -11.00 0.59 9.03
CA SER A 349 -10.90 1.14 7.67
C SER A 349 -12.24 1.39 6.97
N SER A 350 -13.36 0.85 7.47
CA SER A 350 -14.71 1.06 6.90
C SER A 350 -15.83 0.91 7.93
N VAL A 351 -15.69 1.53 9.10
CA VAL A 351 -16.66 1.43 10.21
C VAL A 351 -17.76 2.52 10.15
N SER A 352 -17.88 3.26 9.05
CA SER A 352 -18.90 4.30 8.88
C SER A 352 -20.33 3.74 8.91
N SER A 353 -20.54 2.51 8.43
CA SER A 353 -21.81 1.77 8.56
C SER A 353 -22.12 1.33 10.01
N MET A 354 -21.20 1.58 10.94
CA MET A 354 -21.14 1.01 12.28
C MET A 354 -20.92 2.12 13.33
N LYS A 355 -21.39 3.34 13.09
CA LYS A 355 -21.25 4.47 14.05
C LYS A 355 -21.82 4.18 15.44
N SER A 356 -22.94 3.45 15.53
CA SER A 356 -23.52 2.98 16.81
C SER A 356 -22.71 1.86 17.45
N ALA A 357 -22.05 1.04 16.64
CA ALA A 357 -21.19 -0.03 17.09
C ALA A 357 -19.84 0.49 17.58
N LEU A 358 -19.25 1.50 16.94
CA LEU A 358 -17.92 1.99 17.30
C LEU A 358 -17.87 2.44 18.76
N SER A 359 -18.82 3.27 19.24
CA SER A 359 -18.84 3.70 20.64
C SER A 359 -19.08 2.55 21.63
N ALA A 360 -19.91 1.58 21.26
CA ALA A 360 -20.18 0.39 22.08
C ALA A 360 -19.01 -0.60 22.08
N SER A 361 -18.23 -0.64 21.00
CA SER A 361 -17.16 -1.60 20.77
C SER A 361 -15.77 -1.04 21.08
N LEU A 362 -15.62 0.27 21.31
CA LEU A 362 -14.36 0.88 21.77
C LEU A 362 -13.76 0.15 22.98
N PRO A 363 -14.52 -0.21 24.04
CA PRO A 363 -13.97 -0.99 25.14
C PRO A 363 -13.49 -2.39 24.73
N SER A 364 -14.14 -3.02 23.74
CA SER A 364 -13.71 -4.31 23.18
C SER A 364 -12.41 -4.18 22.41
N LEU A 365 -12.26 -3.09 21.63
CA LEU A 365 -11.02 -2.77 20.92
C LEU A 365 -9.88 -2.42 21.88
N ASP A 366 -10.15 -1.61 22.90
CA ASP A 366 -9.15 -1.26 23.91
C ASP A 366 -8.62 -2.50 24.63
N ASN A 367 -9.50 -3.45 24.93
CA ASN A 367 -9.10 -4.73 25.52
C ASN A 367 -8.24 -5.60 24.60
N MET A 368 -8.32 -5.42 23.27
CA MET A 368 -7.49 -6.13 22.30
C MET A 368 -6.12 -5.49 22.09
N ARG A 369 -5.96 -4.22 22.48
CA ARG A 369 -4.68 -3.51 22.36
C ARG A 369 -3.75 -3.88 23.52
N ASP A 370 -2.49 -4.16 23.20
CA ASP A 370 -1.43 -4.28 24.21
C ASP A 370 -1.14 -2.88 24.79
N ASN A 371 -0.95 -2.77 26.11
CA ASN A 371 -0.87 -1.47 26.81
C ASN A 371 0.43 -0.71 26.51
#